data_AF-A0A359HLA8-F1
#
_entry.id   AF-A0A359HLA8-F1
#
_cell.length_a   1.000
_cell.length_b   1.000
_cell.length_c   1.000
_cell.angle_alpha   90.00
_cell.angle_beta   90.00
_cell.angle_gamma   90.00
#
_symmetry.space_group_name_H-M   'P 1'
#
loop_
_entity.id
_entity.type
_entity.pdbx_description
1 polymer ?
#
loop_
_entity_poly.entity_id
_entity_poly.type
_entity_poly.pdbx_seq_one_letter_code
_entity_poly.pdbx_strand_id
1 'polypeptide(L)'
;MNPLSHFVRATLNPAMYHGDGKNPPFFEGWYFKLIDAAENQRYAIIPGVFLGEDAHAFIQVLNGRTAQSTYHRFEVADFWAAPDKFEVRIGNNCFSEDVISLKINDNLGQISGQLKFEGGTAWPVSVTSPGIMGWYAWAPKMECYHGVLSFDHEIRGGLQINGETINFSGGRGYIEKDWGQSFPAGYVWFQSNHFATPRTSLTASIAVIPWLGSAFRGFIVGLWHQGKLYRFATYTGAKTESLAITDDKVTWVIRDRRYRLELSARRAEGGLLREPTTSEMLARVEETMLASVEVRLITRKGETIFEGRGRNAALEVNGDIPGLLAMAAA
;
A
#
# COMPACT_ATOMS: atom_id res chain seq x y z
N MET A 1 -8.86 -27.30 -7.58
CA MET A 1 -7.90 -27.30 -6.43
C MET A 1 -8.72 -27.36 -5.15
N ASN A 2 -8.31 -28.12 -4.12
CA ASN A 2 -9.05 -28.15 -2.84
C ASN A 2 -8.93 -26.77 -2.15
N PRO A 3 -10.01 -26.19 -1.58
CA PRO A 3 -9.97 -24.90 -0.87
C PRO A 3 -8.81 -24.73 0.12
N LEU A 4 -8.44 -25.79 0.84
CA LEU A 4 -7.32 -25.74 1.80
C LEU A 4 -5.96 -25.56 1.10
N SER A 5 -5.75 -26.27 -0.01
CA SER A 5 -4.52 -26.12 -0.80
C SER A 5 -4.41 -24.74 -1.46
N HIS A 6 -5.55 -24.17 -1.87
CA HIS A 6 -5.60 -22.81 -2.40
C HIS A 6 -5.28 -21.77 -1.31
N PHE A 7 -5.87 -21.92 -0.12
CA PHE A 7 -5.61 -21.02 1.02
C PHE A 7 -4.13 -21.00 1.39
N VAL A 8 -3.49 -22.16 1.57
CA VAL A 8 -2.06 -22.25 1.89
C VAL A 8 -1.20 -21.61 0.80
N ARG A 9 -1.53 -21.88 -0.46
CA ARG A 9 -0.82 -21.30 -1.60
C ARG A 9 -0.93 -19.77 -1.59
N ALA A 10 -2.13 -19.22 -1.49
CA ALA A 10 -2.37 -17.79 -1.52
C ALA A 10 -1.71 -17.07 -0.35
N THR A 11 -1.84 -17.61 0.87
CA THR A 11 -1.17 -17.08 2.06
C THR A 11 0.36 -17.02 1.90
N LEU A 12 0.97 -18.00 1.24
CA LEU A 12 2.41 -18.03 0.95
C LEU A 12 2.81 -17.29 -0.34
N ASN A 13 1.86 -16.68 -1.06
CA ASN A 13 2.09 -15.91 -2.27
C ASN A 13 1.25 -14.64 -2.25
N PRO A 14 1.48 -13.69 -1.32
CA PRO A 14 0.59 -12.54 -1.11
C PRO A 14 0.42 -11.62 -2.33
N ALA A 15 1.29 -11.75 -3.35
CA ALA A 15 1.17 -11.02 -4.61
C ALA A 15 0.00 -11.52 -5.50
N MET A 16 -0.32 -12.81 -5.45
CA MET A 16 -1.34 -13.44 -6.30
C MET A 16 -2.75 -12.94 -5.97
N TYR A 17 -3.71 -13.15 -6.86
CA TYR A 17 -5.13 -12.85 -6.60
C TYR A 17 -5.73 -13.78 -5.52
N HIS A 18 -6.49 -13.21 -4.59
CA HIS A 18 -7.11 -13.90 -3.44
C HIS A 18 -8.64 -14.00 -3.54
N GLY A 19 -9.24 -13.37 -4.55
CA GLY A 19 -10.68 -13.36 -4.78
C GLY A 19 -11.28 -14.63 -5.36
N ASP A 20 -10.45 -15.59 -5.81
CA ASP A 20 -10.92 -16.86 -6.36
C ASP A 20 -11.82 -17.61 -5.35
N GLY A 21 -13.09 -17.78 -5.72
CA GLY A 21 -14.10 -18.44 -4.89
C GLY A 21 -14.57 -17.65 -3.67
N LYS A 22 -14.30 -16.33 -3.60
CA LYS A 22 -14.84 -15.44 -2.57
C LYS A 22 -16.27 -15.03 -2.91
N ASN A 23 -17.09 -14.87 -1.87
CA ASN A 23 -18.42 -14.27 -1.98
C ASN A 23 -18.35 -12.78 -1.62
N PRO A 24 -19.23 -11.94 -2.20
CA PRO A 24 -19.42 -10.57 -1.74
C PRO A 24 -19.72 -10.47 -0.22
N PRO A 25 -19.29 -9.39 0.45
CA PRO A 25 -18.41 -8.34 -0.07
C PRO A 25 -16.97 -8.82 -0.18
N PHE A 26 -16.31 -8.46 -1.29
CA PHE A 26 -14.90 -8.69 -1.49
C PHE A 26 -14.28 -7.56 -2.32
N PHE A 27 -13.08 -7.15 -1.96
CA PHE A 27 -12.26 -6.27 -2.80
C PHE A 27 -10.84 -6.80 -2.88
N GLU A 28 -10.16 -6.43 -3.96
CA GLU A 28 -8.72 -6.62 -4.08
C GLU A 28 -8.16 -5.56 -5.03
N GLY A 29 -7.13 -4.85 -4.58
CA GLY A 29 -6.51 -3.76 -5.32
C GLY A 29 -5.01 -3.72 -5.11
N TRP A 30 -4.27 -3.29 -6.13
CA TRP A 30 -2.80 -3.18 -6.09
C TRP A 30 -2.42 -1.72 -6.28
N TYR A 31 -1.68 -1.15 -5.34
CA TYR A 31 -1.24 0.23 -5.39
C TYR A 31 0.16 0.33 -5.99
N PHE A 32 0.27 1.00 -7.14
CA PHE A 32 1.56 1.33 -7.75
C PHE A 32 1.85 2.80 -7.60
N LYS A 33 2.89 3.14 -6.84
CA LYS A 33 3.42 4.51 -6.77
C LYS A 33 4.59 4.67 -7.72
N LEU A 34 4.51 5.70 -8.56
CA LEU A 34 5.42 5.94 -9.67
C LEU A 34 5.91 7.38 -9.59
N ILE A 35 7.21 7.58 -9.43
CA ILE A 35 7.82 8.92 -9.39
C ILE A 35 8.95 8.97 -10.41
N ASP A 36 8.96 10.00 -11.25
CA ASP A 36 10.00 10.19 -12.26
C ASP A 36 11.36 10.55 -11.63
N ALA A 37 12.44 10.46 -12.43
CA ALA A 37 13.80 10.70 -11.93
C ALA A 37 14.00 12.13 -11.38
N ALA A 38 13.27 13.11 -11.92
CA ALA A 38 13.34 14.50 -11.48
C ALA A 38 12.43 14.81 -10.28
N GLU A 39 11.65 13.83 -9.80
CA GLU A 39 10.64 13.98 -8.75
C GLU A 39 9.56 15.05 -9.07
N ASN A 40 9.37 15.38 -10.35
CA ASN A 40 8.40 16.36 -10.82
C ASN A 40 7.02 15.74 -11.07
N GLN A 41 7.01 14.48 -11.48
CA GLN A 41 5.83 13.71 -11.84
C GLN A 41 5.67 12.56 -10.85
N ARG A 42 4.46 12.42 -10.31
CA ARG A 42 4.16 11.44 -9.28
C ARG A 42 2.72 10.95 -9.46
N TYR A 43 2.57 9.65 -9.57
CA TYR A 43 1.28 9.01 -9.82
C TYR A 43 1.09 7.81 -8.91
N ALA A 44 -0.14 7.61 -8.45
CA ALA A 44 -0.59 6.32 -7.98
C ALA A 44 -1.53 5.73 -9.02
N ILE A 45 -1.34 4.46 -9.37
CA ILE A 45 -2.20 3.71 -10.29
C ILE A 45 -2.65 2.45 -9.56
N ILE A 46 -3.95 2.29 -9.44
CA ILE A 46 -4.58 1.28 -8.58
C ILE A 46 -5.57 0.46 -9.41
N PRO A 47 -5.13 -0.62 -10.09
CA PRO A 47 -6.05 -1.63 -10.60
C PRO A 47 -6.72 -2.38 -9.45
N GLY A 48 -7.97 -2.79 -9.64
CA GLY A 48 -8.65 -3.64 -8.69
C GLY A 48 -9.98 -4.19 -9.18
N VAL A 49 -10.59 -5.00 -8.31
CA VAL A 49 -11.93 -5.53 -8.47
C VAL A 49 -12.70 -5.38 -7.17
N PHE A 50 -13.97 -5.01 -7.28
CA PHE A 50 -14.90 -4.95 -6.17
C PHE A 50 -16.09 -5.86 -6.48
N LEU A 51 -16.38 -6.78 -5.56
CA LEU A 51 -17.51 -7.70 -5.60
C LEU A 51 -18.45 -7.30 -4.47
N GLY A 52 -19.41 -6.43 -4.77
CA GLY A 52 -20.47 -5.97 -3.87
C GLY A 52 -21.81 -5.90 -4.60
N GLU A 53 -22.71 -5.00 -4.17
CA GLU A 53 -23.96 -4.76 -4.89
C GLU A 53 -23.70 -4.18 -6.29
N ASP A 54 -22.78 -3.21 -6.37
CA ASP A 54 -22.27 -2.64 -7.62
C ASP A 54 -20.94 -3.30 -7.98
N ALA A 55 -20.95 -4.57 -8.38
CA ALA A 55 -19.73 -5.31 -8.72
C ALA A 55 -19.11 -4.79 -10.03
N HIS A 56 -17.82 -4.45 -10.00
CA HIS A 56 -17.08 -3.94 -11.16
C HIS A 56 -15.58 -4.12 -10.98
N ALA A 57 -14.86 -4.06 -12.09
CA ALA A 57 -13.41 -3.86 -12.09
C ALA A 57 -13.09 -2.38 -12.28
N PHE A 58 -11.91 -1.96 -11.86
CA PHE A 58 -11.53 -0.55 -11.95
C PHE A 58 -10.03 -0.36 -12.11
N ILE A 59 -9.68 0.82 -12.64
CA ILE A 59 -8.34 1.39 -12.55
C ILE A 59 -8.50 2.81 -12.01
N GLN A 60 -8.02 3.06 -10.80
CA GLN A 60 -7.98 4.39 -10.21
C GLN A 60 -6.61 5.02 -10.47
N VAL A 61 -6.59 6.30 -10.84
CA VAL A 61 -5.36 7.04 -11.11
C VAL A 61 -5.38 8.31 -10.28
N LEU A 62 -4.31 8.57 -9.54
CA LEU A 62 -4.10 9.79 -8.77
C LEU A 62 -2.86 10.50 -9.28
N ASN A 63 -3.01 11.75 -9.70
CA ASN A 63 -1.89 12.66 -9.87
C ASN A 63 -1.52 13.22 -8.49
N GLY A 64 -0.44 12.70 -7.92
CA GLY A 64 0.00 13.07 -6.57
C GLY A 64 0.57 14.49 -6.45
N ARG A 65 0.69 15.22 -7.56
CA ARG A 65 1.08 16.64 -7.57
C ARG A 65 -0.13 17.57 -7.54
N THR A 66 -1.16 17.26 -8.31
CA THR A 66 -2.34 18.12 -8.49
C THR A 66 -3.54 17.67 -7.66
N ALA A 67 -3.44 16.54 -6.94
CA ALA A 67 -4.53 15.90 -6.22
C ALA A 67 -5.71 15.45 -7.11
N GLN A 68 -5.57 15.53 -8.44
CA GLN A 68 -6.60 15.06 -9.37
C GLN A 68 -6.63 13.54 -9.39
N SER A 69 -7.82 12.96 -9.17
CA SER A 69 -8.06 11.53 -9.28
C SER A 69 -9.10 11.21 -10.36
N THR A 70 -8.93 10.06 -11.02
CA THR A 70 -9.91 9.47 -11.94
C THR A 70 -10.18 8.02 -11.57
N TYR A 71 -11.40 7.56 -11.82
CA TYR A 71 -11.85 6.20 -11.49
C TYR A 71 -12.47 5.54 -12.73
N HIS A 72 -11.64 4.83 -13.48
CA HIS A 72 -12.01 4.19 -14.74
C HIS A 72 -12.68 2.85 -14.45
N ARG A 73 -13.96 2.70 -14.81
CA ARG A 73 -14.76 1.51 -14.51
C ARG A 73 -14.79 0.55 -15.69
N PHE A 74 -14.80 -0.73 -15.37
CA PHE A 74 -14.85 -1.85 -16.30
C PHE A 74 -15.86 -2.88 -15.79
N GLU A 75 -16.40 -3.69 -16.70
CA GLU A 75 -17.24 -4.82 -16.30
C GLU A 75 -16.39 -5.86 -15.55
N VAL A 76 -16.98 -6.61 -14.62
CA VAL A 76 -16.24 -7.70 -13.92
C VAL A 76 -15.69 -8.72 -14.92
N ALA A 77 -16.38 -8.93 -16.05
CA ALA A 77 -15.93 -9.82 -17.12
C ALA A 77 -14.63 -9.37 -17.82
N ASP A 78 -14.26 -8.08 -17.72
CA ASP A 78 -13.00 -7.55 -18.24
C ASP A 78 -11.81 -7.81 -17.30
N PHE A 79 -12.08 -8.24 -16.06
CA PHE A 79 -11.06 -8.58 -15.08
C PHE A 79 -10.62 -10.03 -15.23
N TRP A 80 -9.31 -10.22 -15.30
CA TRP A 80 -8.68 -11.53 -15.25
C TRP A 80 -7.44 -11.47 -14.39
N ALA A 81 -7.20 -12.52 -13.61
CA ALA A 81 -5.97 -12.67 -12.84
C ALA A 81 -5.34 -14.04 -13.09
N ALA A 82 -4.01 -14.08 -13.11
CA ALA A 82 -3.29 -15.35 -13.16
C ALA A 82 -3.49 -16.14 -11.84
N PRO A 83 -3.65 -17.46 -11.92
CA PRO A 83 -3.98 -18.29 -10.75
C PRO A 83 -2.78 -18.58 -9.84
N ASP A 84 -1.56 -18.18 -10.23
CA ASP A 84 -0.32 -18.61 -9.59
C ASP A 84 0.76 -17.54 -9.43
N LYS A 85 0.51 -16.33 -9.89
CA LYS A 85 1.46 -15.21 -9.84
C LYS A 85 0.71 -13.89 -9.84
N PHE A 86 1.40 -12.80 -9.54
CA PHE A 86 0.84 -11.48 -9.76
C PHE A 86 0.87 -11.14 -11.25
N GLU A 87 -0.26 -11.37 -11.91
CA GLU A 87 -0.57 -10.83 -13.23
C GLU A 87 -2.07 -10.55 -13.26
N VAL A 88 -2.45 -9.29 -13.47
CA VAL A 88 -3.83 -8.83 -13.54
C VAL A 88 -4.04 -8.13 -14.86
N ARG A 89 -5.16 -8.41 -15.51
CA ARG A 89 -5.60 -7.75 -16.73
C ARG A 89 -6.99 -7.16 -16.50
N ILE A 90 -7.17 -5.92 -16.94
CA ILE A 90 -8.46 -5.21 -16.91
C ILE A 90 -8.66 -4.61 -18.29
N GLY A 91 -9.50 -5.24 -19.11
CA GLY A 91 -9.63 -4.92 -20.52
C GLY A 91 -8.27 -5.03 -21.24
N ASN A 92 -7.78 -3.91 -21.80
CA ASN A 92 -6.50 -3.86 -22.52
C ASN A 92 -5.31 -3.44 -21.63
N ASN A 93 -5.49 -3.40 -20.31
CA ASN A 93 -4.46 -3.02 -19.34
C ASN A 93 -3.86 -4.28 -18.69
N CYS A 94 -2.58 -4.24 -18.34
CA CYS A 94 -1.87 -5.34 -17.70
C CYS A 94 -1.00 -4.83 -16.55
N PHE A 95 -1.01 -5.55 -15.43
CA PHE A 95 -0.30 -5.20 -14.20
C PHE A 95 0.38 -6.45 -13.64
N SER A 96 1.62 -6.30 -13.19
CA SER A 96 2.44 -7.36 -12.58
C SER A 96 3.52 -6.72 -11.69
N GLU A 97 4.34 -7.54 -11.05
CA GLU A 97 5.49 -7.06 -10.25
C GLU A 97 6.54 -6.31 -11.10
N ASP A 98 6.63 -6.64 -12.39
CA ASP A 98 7.70 -6.17 -13.27
C ASP A 98 7.22 -5.17 -14.34
N VAL A 99 5.91 -5.10 -14.60
CA VAL A 99 5.36 -4.34 -15.72
C VAL A 99 3.99 -3.76 -15.40
N ILE A 100 3.79 -2.50 -15.80
CA ILE A 100 2.46 -1.91 -16.06
C ILE A 100 2.36 -1.59 -17.56
N SER A 101 1.28 -2.01 -18.19
CA SER A 101 0.89 -1.61 -19.55
C SER A 101 -0.51 -1.02 -19.50
N LEU A 102 -0.66 0.23 -19.94
CA LEU A 102 -1.92 0.96 -19.88
C LEU A 102 -2.43 1.28 -21.28
N LYS A 103 -3.75 1.19 -21.43
CA LYS A 103 -4.52 1.62 -22.59
C LYS A 103 -5.93 1.99 -22.13
N ILE A 104 -6.03 3.16 -21.53
CA ILE A 104 -7.26 3.79 -21.06
C ILE A 104 -7.62 4.90 -22.03
N ASN A 105 -8.86 4.93 -22.47
CA ASN A 105 -9.40 5.98 -23.34
C ASN A 105 -10.92 6.05 -23.13
N ASP A 106 -11.35 6.90 -22.22
CA ASP A 106 -12.75 7.12 -21.89
C ASP A 106 -13.03 8.62 -21.65
N ASN A 107 -14.21 8.94 -21.13
CA ASN A 107 -14.61 10.31 -20.83
C ASN A 107 -13.87 10.94 -19.64
N LEU A 108 -13.09 10.16 -18.87
CA LEU A 108 -12.30 10.65 -17.75
C LEU A 108 -10.86 10.95 -18.15
N GLY A 109 -10.38 10.39 -19.27
CA GLY A 109 -9.10 10.74 -19.85
C GLY A 109 -8.50 9.66 -20.74
N GLN A 110 -7.27 9.92 -21.19
CA GLN A 110 -6.48 9.03 -22.01
C GLN A 110 -5.14 8.72 -21.34
N ILE A 111 -4.84 7.43 -21.16
CA ILE A 111 -3.55 6.97 -20.67
C ILE A 111 -3.06 5.82 -21.56
N SER A 112 -1.84 5.92 -22.08
CA SER A 112 -1.25 4.83 -22.84
C SER A 112 0.26 4.74 -22.62
N GLY A 113 0.81 3.53 -22.68
CA GLY A 113 2.25 3.31 -22.55
C GLY A 113 2.58 2.11 -21.69
N GLN A 114 3.86 1.93 -21.43
CA GLN A 114 4.38 0.82 -20.64
C GLN A 114 5.50 1.29 -19.74
N LEU A 115 5.49 0.79 -18.50
CA LEU A 115 6.55 0.89 -17.53
C LEU A 115 7.06 -0.51 -17.19
N LYS A 116 8.38 -0.64 -17.06
CA LYS A 116 9.06 -1.83 -16.55
C LYS A 116 9.72 -1.50 -15.22
N PHE A 117 9.74 -2.45 -14.31
CA PHE A 117 10.29 -2.32 -12.96
C PHE A 117 11.48 -3.26 -12.80
N GLU A 118 12.57 -2.76 -12.22
CA GLU A 118 13.80 -3.51 -12.05
C GLU A 118 14.33 -3.40 -10.62
N GLY A 119 14.82 -4.51 -10.08
CA GLY A 119 15.46 -4.56 -8.76
C GLY A 119 14.52 -4.45 -7.56
N GLY A 120 13.22 -4.69 -7.76
CA GLY A 120 12.22 -4.74 -6.69
C GLY A 120 12.53 -5.79 -5.65
N THR A 121 12.21 -5.50 -4.39
CA THR A 121 12.31 -6.46 -3.28
C THR A 121 11.00 -6.45 -2.50
N ALA A 122 10.33 -7.59 -2.46
CA ALA A 122 9.10 -7.78 -1.70
C ALA A 122 9.36 -7.96 -0.20
N TRP A 123 8.30 -7.84 0.60
CA TRP A 123 8.37 -8.27 1.99
C TRP A 123 8.61 -9.78 2.09
N PRO A 124 9.60 -10.24 2.88
CA PRO A 124 9.94 -11.66 2.94
C PRO A 124 8.77 -12.56 3.36
N VAL A 125 8.62 -13.68 2.66
CA VAL A 125 7.57 -14.67 2.94
C VAL A 125 8.19 -15.93 3.53
N SER A 126 7.58 -16.44 4.60
CA SER A 126 7.90 -17.74 5.19
C SER A 126 6.64 -18.36 5.78
N VAL A 127 6.63 -19.66 6.02
CA VAL A 127 5.47 -20.33 6.63
C VAL A 127 5.12 -19.73 8.00
N THR A 128 6.12 -19.38 8.81
CA THR A 128 5.93 -18.80 10.14
C THR A 128 5.58 -17.31 10.12
N SER A 129 5.82 -16.64 9.00
CA SER A 129 5.55 -15.21 8.84
C SER A 129 5.30 -14.91 7.35
N PRO A 130 4.11 -15.24 6.82
CA PRO A 130 3.82 -15.00 5.42
C PRO A 130 3.62 -13.50 5.13
N GLY A 131 4.57 -12.93 4.40
CA GLY A 131 4.54 -11.53 4.00
C GLY A 131 4.46 -10.55 5.18
N ILE A 132 3.89 -9.38 4.90
CA ILE A 132 3.78 -8.27 5.85
C ILE A 132 2.82 -8.58 7.01
N MET A 133 1.80 -9.41 6.78
CA MET A 133 0.80 -9.79 7.79
C MET A 133 1.37 -10.70 8.89
N GLY A 134 2.53 -11.32 8.69
CA GLY A 134 3.07 -12.30 9.65
C GLY A 134 2.06 -13.42 9.90
N TRP A 135 1.98 -13.95 11.13
CA TRP A 135 1.07 -15.05 11.41
C TRP A 135 -0.42 -14.71 11.22
N TYR A 136 -0.79 -13.41 11.21
CA TYR A 136 -2.16 -12.99 10.89
C TYR A 136 -2.58 -13.34 9.46
N ALA A 137 -1.64 -13.59 8.55
CA ALA A 137 -1.94 -14.08 7.19
C ALA A 137 -2.70 -15.43 7.21
N TRP A 138 -2.55 -16.22 8.28
CA TRP A 138 -3.26 -17.48 8.49
C TRP A 138 -4.62 -17.31 9.18
N ALA A 139 -4.90 -16.14 9.77
CA ALA A 139 -6.17 -15.87 10.40
C ALA A 139 -7.24 -15.74 9.30
N PRO A 140 -8.33 -16.55 9.32
CA PRO A 140 -9.38 -16.41 8.33
C PRO A 140 -10.25 -15.19 8.62
N LYS A 141 -10.84 -14.61 7.56
CA LYS A 141 -11.86 -13.55 7.66
C LYS A 141 -11.37 -12.27 8.36
N MET A 142 -10.11 -11.89 8.16
CA MET A 142 -9.73 -10.52 8.47
C MET A 142 -10.45 -9.56 7.52
N GLU A 143 -10.78 -8.38 8.04
CA GLU A 143 -11.49 -7.34 7.30
C GLU A 143 -10.65 -6.86 6.11
N CYS A 144 -9.36 -6.65 6.33
CA CYS A 144 -8.38 -6.28 5.32
C CYS A 144 -7.07 -7.04 5.57
N TYR A 145 -6.49 -7.58 4.50
CA TYR A 145 -5.14 -8.13 4.44
C TYR A 145 -4.30 -7.24 3.55
N HIS A 146 -3.01 -7.19 3.86
CA HIS A 146 -2.06 -6.30 3.21
C HIS A 146 -0.86 -7.07 2.66
N GLY A 147 -0.25 -6.55 1.59
CA GLY A 147 0.93 -7.13 0.93
C GLY A 147 1.85 -6.06 0.39
N VAL A 148 3.14 -6.09 0.76
CA VAL A 148 4.17 -5.21 0.18
C VAL A 148 4.97 -6.01 -0.84
N LEU A 149 4.72 -5.70 -2.12
CA LEU A 149 5.24 -6.46 -3.25
C LEU A 149 6.58 -5.89 -3.75
N SER A 150 6.82 -4.60 -3.53
CA SER A 150 8.12 -3.99 -3.77
C SER A 150 8.33 -2.77 -2.88
N PHE A 151 9.33 -2.83 -2.00
CA PHE A 151 9.76 -1.66 -1.21
C PHE A 151 10.30 -0.52 -2.07
N ASP A 152 11.04 -0.84 -3.13
CA ASP A 152 11.74 0.13 -3.96
C ASP A 152 12.25 -0.55 -5.23
N HIS A 153 11.97 0.01 -6.41
CA HIS A 153 12.48 -0.46 -7.70
C HIS A 153 12.84 0.72 -8.62
N GLU A 154 13.66 0.48 -9.63
CA GLU A 154 13.89 1.42 -10.73
C GLU A 154 12.76 1.28 -11.75
N ILE A 155 12.32 2.40 -12.33
CA ILE A 155 11.34 2.41 -13.41
C ILE A 155 12.06 2.65 -14.75
N ARG A 156 11.64 1.93 -15.80
CA ARG A 156 11.99 2.20 -17.20
C ARG A 156 10.74 2.40 -18.04
N GLY A 157 10.80 3.33 -19.00
CA GLY A 157 9.71 3.61 -19.94
C GLY A 157 9.00 4.93 -19.63
N GLY A 158 7.82 5.09 -20.20
CA GLY A 158 7.03 6.31 -20.09
C GLY A 158 5.56 6.08 -20.39
N LEU A 159 4.75 7.05 -19.98
CA LEU A 159 3.31 7.08 -20.21
C LEU A 159 2.94 8.35 -20.96
N GLN A 160 2.00 8.23 -21.89
CA GLN A 160 1.25 9.34 -22.43
C GLN A 160 -0.01 9.52 -21.58
N ILE A 161 -0.17 10.66 -20.92
CA ILE A 161 -1.33 10.98 -20.07
C ILE A 161 -1.96 12.27 -20.58
N ASN A 162 -3.19 12.21 -21.08
CA ASN A 162 -3.96 13.35 -21.59
C ASN A 162 -3.18 14.25 -22.57
N GLY A 163 -2.38 13.64 -23.45
CA GLY A 163 -1.57 14.38 -24.43
C GLY A 163 -0.19 14.84 -23.92
N GLU A 164 0.15 14.65 -22.64
CA GLU A 164 1.50 14.87 -22.10
C GLU A 164 2.31 13.56 -22.09
N THR A 165 3.55 13.60 -22.58
CA THR A 165 4.48 12.47 -22.50
C THR A 165 5.31 12.60 -21.23
N ILE A 166 5.18 11.63 -20.34
CA ILE A 166 5.92 11.57 -19.08
C ILE A 166 6.92 10.42 -19.15
N ASN A 167 8.20 10.74 -19.00
CA ASN A 167 9.28 9.76 -18.91
C ASN A 167 9.53 9.41 -17.45
N PHE A 168 9.34 8.14 -17.09
CA PHE A 168 9.64 7.64 -15.74
C PHE A 168 10.99 6.94 -15.65
N SER A 169 11.75 6.86 -16.74
CA SER A 169 13.03 6.16 -16.76
C SER A 169 14.04 6.76 -15.76
N GLY A 170 14.61 5.90 -14.91
CA GLY A 170 15.48 6.30 -13.80
C GLY A 170 14.72 6.79 -12.56
N GLY A 171 13.40 6.88 -12.64
CA GLY A 171 12.50 7.12 -11.52
C GLY A 171 12.39 5.93 -10.58
N ARG A 172 11.68 6.13 -9.46
CA ARG A 172 11.52 5.12 -8.40
C ARG A 172 10.07 4.77 -8.18
N GLY A 173 9.80 3.51 -7.88
CA GLY A 173 8.45 3.06 -7.56
C GLY A 173 8.35 2.12 -6.38
N TYR A 174 7.11 1.93 -5.93
CA TYR A 174 6.70 1.10 -4.81
C TYR A 174 5.40 0.37 -5.16
N ILE A 175 5.25 -0.87 -4.69
CA ILE A 175 4.06 -1.68 -4.94
C ILE A 175 3.56 -2.29 -3.64
N GLU A 176 2.30 -2.07 -3.33
CA GLU A 176 1.57 -2.79 -2.30
C GLU A 176 0.19 -3.22 -2.78
N LYS A 177 -0.53 -3.91 -1.91
CA LYS A 177 -1.81 -4.51 -2.24
C LYS A 177 -2.64 -4.69 -0.98
N ASP A 178 -3.95 -4.50 -1.12
CA ASP A 178 -4.94 -4.81 -0.13
C ASP A 178 -6.03 -5.71 -0.68
N TRP A 179 -6.54 -6.61 0.16
CA TRP A 179 -7.70 -7.43 -0.16
C TRP A 179 -8.49 -7.81 1.09
N GLY A 180 -9.79 -8.02 0.94
CA GLY A 180 -10.65 -8.31 2.08
C GLY A 180 -12.10 -7.95 1.83
N GLN A 181 -12.81 -7.57 2.89
CA GLN A 181 -14.21 -7.16 2.86
C GLN A 181 -14.38 -5.64 2.88
N SER A 182 -13.53 -4.93 3.64
CA SER A 182 -13.53 -3.48 3.79
C SER A 182 -12.19 -2.98 4.31
N PHE A 183 -11.94 -1.66 4.21
CA PHE A 183 -10.83 -1.03 4.91
C PHE A 183 -11.14 -0.88 6.41
N PRO A 184 -10.10 -0.79 7.27
CA PRO A 184 -10.28 -0.57 8.71
C PRO A 184 -11.10 0.69 9.03
N ALA A 185 -11.88 0.62 10.12
CA ALA A 185 -12.73 1.73 10.56
C ALA A 185 -11.97 3.04 10.86
N GLY A 186 -10.67 2.96 11.18
CA GLY A 186 -9.78 4.10 11.34
C GLY A 186 -8.32 3.68 11.23
N TYR A 187 -7.53 4.42 10.46
CA TYR A 187 -6.13 4.08 10.21
C TYR A 187 -5.27 5.29 9.86
N VAL A 188 -3.96 5.10 10.01
CA VAL A 188 -2.93 5.93 9.42
C VAL A 188 -2.02 5.03 8.60
N TRP A 189 -1.77 5.40 7.35
CA TRP A 189 -0.81 4.74 6.48
C TRP A 189 0.14 5.77 5.88
N PHE A 190 1.42 5.44 5.77
CA PHE A 190 2.35 6.23 4.98
C PHE A 190 3.48 5.41 4.40
N GLN A 191 3.93 5.87 3.23
CA GLN A 191 5.00 5.25 2.48
C GLN A 191 5.94 6.29 1.88
N SER A 192 7.24 6.06 1.97
CA SER A 192 8.24 6.77 1.16
C SER A 192 9.43 5.87 0.86
N ASN A 193 9.90 5.91 -0.38
CA ASN A 193 11.18 5.33 -0.83
C ASN A 193 12.15 6.39 -1.37
N HIS A 194 11.88 7.67 -1.08
CA HIS A 194 12.65 8.81 -1.59
C HIS A 194 13.48 9.45 -0.48
N PHE A 195 14.49 8.72 -0.02
CA PHE A 195 15.47 9.19 0.95
C PHE A 195 16.78 9.58 0.27
N ALA A 196 17.61 10.37 0.96
CA ALA A 196 18.96 10.69 0.48
C ALA A 196 19.86 9.44 0.35
N THR A 197 19.64 8.43 1.19
CA THR A 197 20.31 7.12 1.03
C THR A 197 19.50 6.25 0.06
N PRO A 198 20.05 5.89 -1.12
CA PRO A 198 19.34 5.07 -2.09
C PRO A 198 18.90 3.73 -1.52
N ARG A 199 17.81 3.16 -2.05
CA ARG A 199 17.26 1.88 -1.60
C ARG A 199 16.92 1.85 -0.11
N THR A 200 16.49 3.01 0.40
CA THR A 200 15.82 3.11 1.70
C THR A 200 14.34 3.32 1.45
N SER A 201 13.51 2.53 2.11
CA SER A 201 12.06 2.59 1.95
C SER A 201 11.37 2.35 3.27
N LEU A 202 10.38 3.17 3.57
CA LEU A 202 9.51 3.06 4.72
C LEU A 202 8.10 2.80 4.22
N THR A 203 7.46 1.80 4.81
CA THR A 203 6.00 1.63 4.84
C THR A 203 5.59 1.46 6.29
N ALA A 204 4.54 2.15 6.71
CA ALA A 204 4.09 2.16 8.08
C ALA A 204 2.57 2.33 8.14
N SER A 205 1.89 1.42 8.82
CA SER A 205 0.46 1.50 9.06
C SER A 205 0.09 1.18 10.50
N ILE A 206 -0.93 1.86 11.00
CA ILE A 206 -1.58 1.58 12.27
C ILE A 206 -3.09 1.74 12.12
N ALA A 207 -3.86 0.75 12.56
CA ALA A 207 -5.28 0.66 12.26
C ALA A 207 -6.08 0.01 13.40
N VAL A 208 -7.39 0.25 13.39
CA VAL A 208 -8.38 -0.47 14.20
C VAL A 208 -8.63 -1.83 13.56
N ILE A 209 -8.25 -2.91 14.23
CA ILE A 209 -8.40 -4.28 13.73
C ILE A 209 -9.52 -4.99 14.49
N PRO A 210 -10.62 -5.39 13.81
CA PRO A 210 -11.64 -6.23 14.42
C PRO A 210 -11.07 -7.59 14.82
N TRP A 211 -11.41 -8.07 16.01
CA TRP A 211 -10.96 -9.36 16.52
C TRP A 211 -11.97 -10.01 17.47
N LEU A 212 -12.64 -11.05 16.98
CA LEU A 212 -13.51 -11.95 17.75
C LEU A 212 -14.47 -11.21 18.72
N GLY A 213 -15.27 -10.28 18.19
CA GLY A 213 -16.25 -9.52 18.97
C GLY A 213 -15.69 -8.32 19.76
N SER A 214 -14.39 -8.06 19.66
CA SER A 214 -13.76 -6.81 20.09
C SER A 214 -12.95 -6.20 18.94
N ALA A 215 -12.14 -5.19 19.22
CA ALA A 215 -11.17 -4.65 18.28
C ALA A 215 -9.90 -4.25 19.05
N PHE A 216 -8.77 -4.19 18.36
CA PHE A 216 -7.50 -3.72 18.93
C PHE A 216 -6.76 -2.79 17.97
N ARG A 217 -5.81 -2.01 18.49
CA ARG A 217 -4.92 -1.19 17.66
C ARG A 217 -3.75 -2.02 17.15
N GLY A 218 -3.85 -2.46 15.90
CA GLY A 218 -2.80 -3.22 15.21
C GLY A 218 -1.91 -2.30 14.38
N PHE A 219 -0.62 -2.65 14.27
CA PHE A 219 0.30 -1.89 13.42
C PHE A 219 1.33 -2.78 12.75
N ILE A 220 1.80 -2.35 11.58
CA ILE A 220 2.88 -2.97 10.83
C ILE A 220 3.76 -1.90 10.20
N VAL A 221 5.05 -1.96 10.47
CA VAL A 221 6.05 -1.02 9.95
C VAL A 221 7.26 -1.79 9.44
N GLY A 222 7.69 -1.43 8.24
CA GLY A 222 8.92 -1.92 7.62
C GLY A 222 9.79 -0.76 7.15
N LEU A 223 10.99 -0.66 7.70
CA LEU A 223 12.05 0.16 7.15
C LEU A 223 13.06 -0.75 6.45
N TRP A 224 13.04 -0.76 5.12
CA TRP A 224 14.08 -1.36 4.30
C TRP A 224 15.26 -0.39 4.21
N HIS A 225 16.44 -0.81 4.68
CA HIS A 225 17.64 0.02 4.63
C HIS A 225 18.88 -0.88 4.53
N GLN A 226 19.79 -0.55 3.61
CA GLN A 226 21.05 -1.28 3.41
C GLN A 226 20.87 -2.81 3.27
N GLY A 227 19.85 -3.24 2.52
CA GLY A 227 19.57 -4.66 2.29
C GLY A 227 18.96 -5.40 3.48
N LYS A 228 18.52 -4.67 4.51
CA LYS A 228 17.89 -5.23 5.71
C LYS A 228 16.52 -4.63 5.94
N LEU A 229 15.54 -5.50 6.23
CA LEU A 229 14.24 -5.10 6.73
C LEU A 229 14.27 -4.96 8.26
N TYR A 230 14.07 -3.74 8.74
CA TYR A 230 13.77 -3.45 10.14
C TYR A 230 12.27 -3.45 10.34
N ARG A 231 11.77 -4.56 10.89
CA ARG A 231 10.34 -4.84 11.05
C ARG A 231 9.88 -4.54 12.47
N PHE A 232 8.79 -3.78 12.59
CA PHE A 232 8.05 -3.58 13.82
C PHE A 232 6.58 -3.88 13.56
N ALA A 233 6.01 -4.87 14.23
CA ALA A 233 4.59 -5.14 14.14
C ALA A 233 4.02 -5.61 15.47
N THR A 234 2.71 -5.50 15.64
CA THR A 234 2.00 -6.05 16.80
C THR A 234 2.37 -7.52 17.01
N TYR A 235 2.39 -8.32 15.93
CA TYR A 235 2.74 -9.74 16.00
C TYR A 235 4.21 -10.04 16.32
N THR A 236 5.12 -9.06 16.24
CA THR A 236 6.53 -9.25 16.63
C THR A 236 6.79 -8.88 18.10
N GLY A 237 5.76 -8.41 18.81
CA GLY A 237 5.89 -7.87 20.17
C GLY A 237 6.55 -6.48 20.22
N ALA A 238 6.61 -5.78 19.07
CA ALA A 238 6.93 -4.36 19.07
C ALA A 238 5.78 -3.58 19.73
N LYS A 239 6.07 -2.39 20.27
CA LYS A 239 5.10 -1.55 20.96
C LYS A 239 5.21 -0.11 20.50
N THR A 240 4.07 0.55 20.33
CA THR A 240 3.98 2.00 20.25
C THR A 240 4.32 2.60 21.61
N GLU A 241 5.38 3.41 21.69
CA GLU A 241 5.70 4.21 22.88
C GLU A 241 4.83 5.47 22.94
N SER A 242 4.64 6.13 21.79
CA SER A 242 3.77 7.30 21.66
C SER A 242 3.24 7.42 20.24
N LEU A 243 2.02 7.91 20.11
CA LEU A 243 1.39 8.28 18.84
C LEU A 243 0.63 9.58 19.06
N ALA A 244 0.91 10.59 18.24
CA ALA A 244 0.20 11.85 18.20
C ALA A 244 -0.17 12.16 16.74
N ILE A 245 -1.43 12.50 16.51
CA ILE A 245 -1.97 12.85 15.20
C ILE A 245 -2.62 14.22 15.34
N THR A 246 -2.19 15.16 14.51
CA THR A 246 -2.75 16.51 14.37
C THR A 246 -3.10 16.74 12.90
N ASP A 247 -3.71 17.89 12.61
CA ASP A 247 -4.07 18.27 11.24
C ASP A 247 -2.83 18.43 10.34
N ASP A 248 -1.70 18.82 10.91
CA ASP A 248 -0.45 19.08 10.19
C ASP A 248 0.59 17.95 10.30
N LYS A 249 0.46 17.04 11.28
CA LYS A 249 1.55 16.12 11.62
C LYS A 249 1.08 14.78 12.20
N VAL A 250 1.80 13.72 11.87
CA VAL A 250 1.79 12.43 12.59
C VAL A 250 3.15 12.22 13.23
N THR A 251 3.20 12.04 14.54
CA THR A 251 4.41 11.66 15.28
C THR A 251 4.20 10.31 15.91
N TRP A 252 5.07 9.35 15.59
CA TRP A 252 4.92 7.97 16.04
C TRP A 252 6.28 7.41 16.46
N VAL A 253 6.34 6.93 17.71
CA VAL A 253 7.52 6.27 18.26
C VAL A 253 7.19 4.82 18.55
N ILE A 254 8.02 3.93 18.03
CA ILE A 254 7.86 2.48 18.13
C ILE A 254 9.13 1.90 18.72
N ARG A 255 9.02 0.84 19.53
CA ARG A 255 10.18 0.08 20.00
C ARG A 255 9.94 -1.41 19.94
N ASP A 256 11.03 -2.15 19.89
CA ASP A 256 11.05 -3.56 20.26
C ASP A 256 12.22 -3.82 21.25
N ARG A 257 12.67 -5.08 21.37
CA ARG A 257 13.79 -5.45 22.24
C ARG A 257 15.16 -4.98 21.72
N ARG A 258 15.28 -4.64 20.44
CA ARG A 258 16.56 -4.37 19.76
C ARG A 258 16.69 -2.92 19.31
N TYR A 259 15.58 -2.29 18.92
CA TYR A 259 15.54 -1.03 18.23
C TYR A 259 14.43 -0.11 18.76
N ARG A 260 14.58 1.17 18.45
CA ARG A 260 13.58 2.21 18.60
C ARG A 260 13.52 3.00 17.29
N LEU A 261 12.31 3.17 16.76
CA LEU A 261 12.03 3.87 15.51
C LEU A 261 11.18 5.10 15.83
N GLU A 262 11.66 6.27 15.42
CA GLU A 262 10.95 7.54 15.52
C GLU A 262 10.53 8.00 14.13
N LEU A 263 9.26 8.33 13.99
CA LEU A 263 8.64 8.79 12.75
C LEU A 263 7.96 10.14 13.02
N SER A 264 8.20 11.11 12.14
CA SER A 264 7.59 12.42 12.20
C SER A 264 7.19 12.84 10.79
N ALA A 265 5.96 12.49 10.41
CA ALA A 265 5.39 12.80 9.10
C ALA A 265 4.66 14.14 9.12
N ARG A 266 4.99 15.03 8.18
CA ARG A 266 4.24 16.25 7.89
C ARG A 266 3.17 15.94 6.86
N ARG A 267 1.92 16.30 7.18
CA ARG A 267 0.78 16.18 6.31
C ARG A 267 0.81 17.27 5.24
N ALA A 268 0.20 17.00 4.12
CA ALA A 268 -0.02 17.93 3.03
C ALA A 268 -1.39 17.62 2.42
N GLU A 269 -1.97 18.56 1.69
CA GLU A 269 -3.23 18.34 0.98
C GLU A 269 -3.09 17.18 -0.03
N GLY A 270 -4.15 16.40 -0.17
CA GLY A 270 -4.20 15.20 -0.99
C GLY A 270 -5.37 15.16 -1.97
N GLY A 271 -5.38 14.14 -2.82
CA GLY A 271 -6.49 13.84 -3.71
C GLY A 271 -7.45 12.82 -3.10
N LEU A 272 -8.72 12.90 -3.46
CA LEU A 272 -9.73 11.96 -2.97
C LEU A 272 -9.69 10.66 -3.77
N LEU A 273 -9.44 9.56 -3.08
CA LEU A 273 -9.47 8.20 -3.57
C LEU A 273 -10.75 7.49 -3.15
N ARG A 274 -11.19 6.53 -3.99
CA ARG A 274 -12.26 5.62 -3.64
C ARG A 274 -11.71 4.42 -2.89
N GLU A 275 -12.36 4.09 -1.78
CA GLU A 275 -12.07 2.90 -0.98
C GLU A 275 -13.30 2.00 -0.83
N PRO A 276 -13.10 0.69 -0.68
CA PRO A 276 -14.18 -0.26 -0.47
C PRO A 276 -14.74 -0.20 0.96
N THR A 277 -16.06 -0.10 1.03
CA THR A 277 -16.85 -0.47 2.20
C THR A 277 -17.52 -1.83 1.97
N THR A 278 -18.26 -2.33 2.95
CA THR A 278 -19.00 -3.58 2.83
C THR A 278 -20.11 -3.55 1.76
N SER A 279 -20.53 -2.37 1.28
CA SER A 279 -21.60 -2.22 0.28
C SER A 279 -21.15 -1.53 -1.01
N GLU A 280 -20.26 -0.56 -0.93
CA GLU A 280 -19.93 0.35 -2.04
C GLU A 280 -18.46 0.83 -2.05
N MET A 281 -17.99 1.25 -3.23
CA MET A 281 -16.71 1.95 -3.42
C MET A 281 -16.92 3.47 -3.28
N LEU A 282 -16.48 4.05 -2.17
CA LEU A 282 -16.77 5.43 -1.79
C LEU A 282 -15.55 6.34 -1.91
N ALA A 283 -15.70 7.51 -2.54
CA ALA A 283 -14.68 8.55 -2.55
C ALA A 283 -14.56 9.18 -1.16
N ARG A 284 -13.63 8.70 -0.33
CA ARG A 284 -13.56 9.06 1.09
C ARG A 284 -12.16 9.34 1.62
N VAL A 285 -11.11 9.01 0.86
CA VAL A 285 -9.76 9.01 1.43
C VAL A 285 -8.91 10.04 0.77
N GLU A 286 -8.45 10.99 1.58
CA GLU A 286 -7.48 11.97 1.16
C GLU A 286 -6.08 11.33 1.22
N GLU A 287 -5.55 10.95 0.06
CA GLU A 287 -4.16 10.54 -0.08
C GLU A 287 -3.33 11.71 -0.63
N THR A 288 -2.27 12.07 0.08
CA THR A 288 -1.26 13.01 -0.43
C THR A 288 0.01 12.29 -0.81
N MET A 289 0.66 12.69 -1.91
CA MET A 289 2.06 12.35 -2.24
C MET A 289 3.00 13.55 -2.11
N LEU A 290 2.56 14.59 -1.39
CA LEU A 290 3.33 15.80 -1.10
C LEU A 290 3.87 15.80 0.34
N ALA A 291 3.48 14.82 1.15
CA ALA A 291 3.96 14.68 2.52
C ALA A 291 5.47 14.40 2.58
N SER A 292 6.02 14.51 3.78
CA SER A 292 7.40 14.07 4.07
C SER A 292 7.48 13.46 5.45
N VAL A 293 8.42 12.55 5.66
CA VAL A 293 8.61 11.84 6.94
C VAL A 293 10.06 11.91 7.39
N GLU A 294 10.30 12.46 8.57
CA GLU A 294 11.58 12.32 9.26
C GLU A 294 11.61 10.96 9.95
N VAL A 295 12.69 10.20 9.74
CA VAL A 295 12.86 8.85 10.26
C VAL A 295 14.16 8.77 11.04
N ARG A 296 14.10 8.20 12.24
CA ARG A 296 15.30 7.87 13.02
C ARG A 296 15.19 6.47 13.61
N LEU A 297 16.13 5.61 13.24
CA LEU A 297 16.26 4.25 13.76
C LEU A 297 17.49 4.16 14.67
N ILE A 298 17.28 3.71 15.91
CA ILE A 298 18.31 3.68 16.95
C ILE A 298 18.33 2.29 17.60
N THR A 299 19.50 1.78 17.97
CA THR A 299 19.61 0.61 18.86
C THR A 299 19.11 0.96 20.27
N ARG A 300 18.74 -0.06 21.07
CA ARG A 300 18.42 0.17 22.50
C ARG A 300 19.60 0.71 23.33
N LYS A 301 20.83 0.72 22.78
CA LYS A 301 22.02 1.30 23.41
C LYS A 301 22.26 2.76 23.01
N GLY A 302 21.42 3.35 22.15
CA GLY A 302 21.51 4.75 21.73
C GLY A 302 22.29 5.01 20.45
N GLU A 303 22.78 3.95 19.77
CA GLU A 303 23.48 4.09 18.49
C GLU A 303 22.49 4.30 17.34
N THR A 304 22.63 5.40 16.58
CA THR A 304 21.84 5.68 15.38
C THR A 304 22.27 4.75 14.25
N ILE A 305 21.32 3.98 13.70
CA ILE A 305 21.51 3.14 12.51
C ILE A 305 21.16 3.93 11.25
N PHE A 306 20.08 4.71 11.31
CA PHE A 306 19.61 5.50 10.19
C PHE A 306 18.93 6.77 10.69
N GLU A 307 19.18 7.88 10.01
CA GLU A 307 18.47 9.14 10.19
C GLU A 307 18.32 9.81 8.83
N GLY A 308 17.10 10.21 8.48
CA GLY A 308 16.87 10.86 7.20
C GLY A 308 15.42 11.23 6.93
N ARG A 309 15.25 12.10 5.93
CA ARG A 309 13.97 12.59 5.46
C ARG A 309 13.51 11.82 4.21
N GLY A 310 12.36 11.18 4.30
CA GLY A 310 11.63 10.63 3.18
C GLY A 310 10.80 11.73 2.53
N ARG A 311 11.07 12.00 1.25
CA ARG A 311 10.31 12.94 0.41
C ARG A 311 9.16 12.22 -0.29
N ASN A 312 8.29 13.00 -0.94
CA ASN A 312 7.16 12.51 -1.74
C ASN A 312 6.40 11.39 -1.02
N ALA A 313 6.20 11.53 0.29
CA ALA A 313 5.58 10.49 1.08
C ALA A 313 4.11 10.40 0.68
N ALA A 314 3.65 9.18 0.42
CA ALA A 314 2.23 8.88 0.38
C ALA A 314 1.74 8.83 1.83
N LEU A 315 0.64 9.47 2.16
CA LEU A 315 0.12 9.53 3.53
C LEU A 315 -1.40 9.64 3.52
N GLU A 316 -2.01 8.81 4.37
CA GLU A 316 -3.44 8.76 4.62
C GLU A 316 -3.68 8.78 6.14
N VAL A 317 -4.65 9.57 6.57
CA VAL A 317 -5.16 9.62 7.93
C VAL A 317 -6.68 9.65 7.81
N ASN A 318 -7.33 8.51 8.03
CA ASN A 318 -8.73 8.33 7.66
C ASN A 318 -9.53 7.55 8.72
N GLY A 319 -10.85 7.76 8.72
CA GLY A 319 -11.80 7.07 9.60
C GLY A 319 -11.78 7.55 11.06
N ASP A 320 -12.10 6.64 11.99
CA ASP A 320 -12.22 6.90 13.42
C ASP A 320 -10.86 7.05 14.13
N ILE A 321 -10.19 8.18 13.87
CA ILE A 321 -8.92 8.54 14.53
C ILE A 321 -9.06 8.70 16.05
N PRO A 322 -10.13 9.34 16.61
CA PRO A 322 -10.33 9.38 18.05
C PRO A 322 -10.43 7.98 18.68
N GLY A 323 -11.18 7.06 18.05
CA GLY A 323 -11.27 5.67 18.47
C GLY A 323 -9.92 4.96 18.42
N LEU A 324 -9.18 5.10 17.31
CA LEU A 324 -7.82 4.55 17.16
C LEU A 324 -6.88 5.03 18.28
N LEU A 325 -6.95 6.31 18.66
CA LEU A 325 -6.10 6.87 19.71
C LEU A 325 -6.52 6.38 21.11
N ALA A 326 -7.82 6.21 21.37
CA ALA A 326 -8.36 5.77 22.65
C ALA A 326 -8.10 4.28 22.96
N MET A 327 -7.86 3.45 21.93
CA MET A 327 -7.58 2.03 22.11
C MET A 327 -6.25 1.77 22.81
N ALA A 328 -6.25 0.76 23.69
CA ALA A 328 -5.02 0.23 24.26
C ALA A 328 -4.10 -0.29 23.13
N ALA A 329 -2.79 -0.01 23.25
CA ALA A 329 -1.81 -0.66 22.39
C ALA A 329 -1.84 -2.18 22.66
N ALA A 330 -1.89 -2.97 21.59
CA ALA A 330 -1.83 -4.43 21.65
C ALA A 330 -0.49 -4.96 22.20
#